data_AF-A0A640V0Z8-F1
#
_entry.id   AF-A0A640V0Z8-F1
#
_cell.length_a   1.000
_cell.length_b   1.000
_cell.length_c   1.000
_cell.angle_alpha   90.00
_cell.angle_beta   90.00
_cell.angle_gamma   90.00
#
_symmetry.space_group_name_H-M   'P 1'
#
loop_
_entity.id
_entity.type
_entity.pdbx_description
1 polymer ?
#
loop_
_entity_poly.entity_id
_entity_poly.type
_entity_poly.pdbx_seq_one_letter_code
_entity_poly.pdbx_strand_id
1 'polypeptide(L)'
;MRVGGTGGRLSYRGPVTVSAGKRECRRDLWAVAGAVALFVSAALVGRVINRTVYGTEGILRLGWPPLTAWWLPHFGPGSLAAVVVAVLVVVHGPSTAQRLSWRMLLPAVWGAAMAWTWSLALVDGWERGVAGRLTTGLEYLRSVGAVHDLRAFLHDFTQHILVGSPGIWPAHVAGHPPGALLTFVGLDRIGLGGGAWAATWCITVGTSFAAAVLVTVRALCGEELARRAAPFLVLAPAAVWIGVSADGYFAGVAAWAVALLALAATRTTRVPRLTALGAGLLLGWTWYLSYGLTVLVLLVAAVLLIARTARPLPYVLLGVAAWVAAFTAGGFWWLDGYTTLVERYYQGAAKVRPYGYFIWANLAAQVVSVGLAAIAGLRRAAGPLWPAVRGMRREAPDGRGALAVLVAAGLCMMLLADVSGMSKAETERIWLTFAVWILPACALLPRRTHSWWLAGQAAVALLVNHLLLTGW
;
A
#
# COMPACT_ATOMS: atom_id res chain seq x y z
N MET A 1 30.65 2.02 58.18
CA MET A 1 31.42 2.96 57.33
C MET A 1 32.24 2.17 56.30
N ARG A 2 31.76 2.09 55.05
CA ARG A 2 32.57 2.02 53.82
C ARG A 2 31.62 2.18 52.63
N VAL A 3 31.78 3.33 51.99
CA VAL A 3 31.21 3.85 50.74
C VAL A 3 31.51 2.83 49.61
N GLY A 4 30.61 2.43 48.70
CA GLY A 4 29.77 3.23 47.81
C GLY A 4 30.46 3.32 46.44
N GLY A 5 30.12 2.42 45.50
CA GLY A 5 30.73 2.34 44.17
C GLY A 5 29.71 2.04 43.08
N THR A 6 28.93 3.05 42.69
CA THR A 6 28.01 3.02 41.55
C THR A 6 28.76 3.37 40.26
N GLY A 7 29.09 2.35 39.47
CA GLY A 7 29.68 2.50 38.13
C GLY A 7 28.65 2.97 37.10
N GLY A 8 28.31 4.25 37.11
CA GLY A 8 27.50 4.89 36.07
C GLY A 8 28.30 5.11 34.78
N ARG A 9 28.03 4.32 33.73
CA ARG A 9 28.51 4.63 32.37
C ARG A 9 27.75 5.84 31.83
N LEU A 10 28.36 7.02 31.95
CA LEU A 10 27.95 8.23 31.23
C LEU A 10 28.23 8.04 29.73
N SER A 11 27.20 7.67 28.97
CA SER A 11 27.23 7.75 27.51
C SER A 11 27.18 9.23 27.08
N TYR A 12 28.35 9.83 26.90
CA TYR A 12 28.50 11.19 26.35
C TYR A 12 28.06 11.21 24.88
N ARG A 13 26.78 11.51 24.61
CA ARG A 13 26.33 11.91 23.26
C ARG A 13 26.75 13.36 23.06
N GLY A 14 27.94 13.56 22.49
CA GLY A 14 28.41 14.89 22.09
C GLY A 14 27.39 15.59 21.18
N PRO A 15 27.28 16.93 21.23
CA PRO A 15 26.34 17.69 20.43
C PRO A 15 26.64 17.45 18.94
N VAL A 16 25.65 16.93 18.20
CA VAL A 16 25.70 16.85 16.73
C VAL A 16 25.90 18.27 16.22
N THR A 17 27.09 18.56 15.72
CA THR A 17 27.44 19.89 15.22
C THR A 17 26.47 20.29 14.10
N VAL A 18 26.09 21.57 14.05
CA VAL A 18 25.16 22.12 13.05
C VAL A 18 25.58 21.75 11.61
N SER A 19 26.87 21.55 11.36
CA SER A 19 27.43 21.11 10.08
C SER A 19 27.04 19.67 9.71
N ALA A 20 27.02 18.74 10.66
CA ALA A 20 26.61 17.35 10.43
C ALA A 20 25.11 17.25 10.11
N GLY A 21 24.27 18.03 10.80
CA GLY A 21 22.84 18.13 10.51
C GLY A 21 22.54 18.67 9.11
N LYS A 22 23.25 19.72 8.67
CA LYS A 22 23.15 20.27 7.31
C LYS A 22 23.57 19.26 6.24
N ARG A 23 24.65 18.49 6.47
CA ARG A 23 25.10 17.44 5.53
C ARG A 23 24.08 16.32 5.36
N GLU A 24 23.47 15.85 6.44
CA GLU A 24 22.43 14.81 6.37
C GLU A 24 21.16 15.28 5.66
N CYS A 25 20.75 16.53 5.85
CA CYS A 25 19.64 17.12 5.09
C CYS A 25 19.95 17.19 3.58
N ARG A 26 21.18 17.59 3.21
CA ARG A 26 21.61 17.58 1.80
C ARG A 26 21.56 16.19 1.19
N ARG A 27 21.96 15.14 1.93
CA ARG A 27 21.87 13.75 1.47
C ARG A 27 20.43 13.29 1.24
N ASP A 28 19.49 13.70 2.11
CA ASP A 28 18.06 13.45 1.89
C ASP A 28 17.59 14.09 0.57
N LEU A 29 17.96 15.35 0.34
CA LEU A 29 17.61 16.07 -0.89
C LEU A 29 18.23 15.44 -2.14
N TRP A 30 19.47 14.95 -2.07
CA TRP A 30 20.09 14.23 -3.20
C TRP A 30 19.40 12.91 -3.51
N ALA A 31 18.98 12.15 -2.49
CA ALA A 31 18.21 10.92 -2.71
C ALA A 31 16.86 11.24 -3.38
N VAL A 32 16.19 12.30 -2.94
CA VAL A 32 14.94 12.78 -3.55
C VAL A 32 15.19 13.26 -4.98
N ALA A 33 16.24 14.04 -5.22
CA ALA A 33 16.60 14.52 -6.56
C ALA A 33 16.88 13.37 -7.52
N GLY A 34 17.59 12.32 -7.07
CA GLY A 34 17.81 11.11 -7.85
C GLY A 34 16.52 10.36 -8.18
N ALA A 35 15.60 10.25 -7.22
CA ALA A 35 14.29 9.63 -7.44
C ALA A 35 13.40 10.45 -8.41
N VAL A 36 13.41 11.78 -8.28
CA VAL A 36 12.72 12.68 -9.22
C VAL A 36 13.32 12.58 -10.62
N ALA A 37 14.65 12.54 -10.73
CA ALA A 37 15.33 12.33 -12.00
C ALA A 37 14.92 10.98 -12.62
N LEU A 38 14.85 9.90 -11.84
CA LEU A 38 14.36 8.60 -12.30
C LEU A 38 12.92 8.68 -12.84
N PHE A 39 12.02 9.38 -12.13
CA PHE A 39 10.64 9.60 -12.58
C PHE A 39 10.56 10.40 -13.87
N VAL A 40 11.31 11.50 -13.98
CA VAL A 40 11.37 12.32 -15.19
C VAL A 40 11.95 11.53 -16.36
N SER A 41 13.03 10.77 -16.15
CA SER A 41 13.59 9.87 -17.16
C SER A 41 12.58 8.83 -17.62
N ALA A 42 11.82 8.23 -16.70
CA ALA A 42 10.75 7.28 -17.05
C ALA A 42 9.68 7.97 -17.90
N ALA A 43 9.24 9.16 -17.52
CA ALA A 43 8.23 9.89 -18.28
C ALA A 43 8.71 10.27 -19.69
N LEU A 44 9.95 10.74 -19.83
CA LEU A 44 10.53 11.11 -21.12
C LEU A 44 10.75 9.89 -22.03
N VAL A 45 11.41 8.85 -21.51
CA VAL A 45 11.66 7.61 -22.27
C VAL A 45 10.32 6.94 -22.63
N GLY A 46 9.39 6.89 -21.68
CA GLY A 46 8.05 6.38 -21.91
C GLY A 46 7.31 7.13 -23.01
N ARG A 47 7.39 8.47 -23.05
CA ARG A 47 6.79 9.28 -24.11
C ARG A 47 7.40 9.02 -25.48
N VAL A 48 8.71 8.76 -25.56
CA VAL A 48 9.39 8.36 -26.80
C VAL A 48 8.94 6.97 -27.24
N ILE A 49 8.96 5.98 -26.34
CA ILE A 49 8.52 4.60 -26.62
C ILE A 49 7.06 4.56 -27.08
N ASN A 50 6.19 5.32 -26.39
CA ASN A 50 4.76 5.35 -26.68
C ASN A 50 4.41 6.02 -28.01
N ARG A 51 5.30 6.87 -28.55
CA ARG A 51 5.09 7.53 -29.84
C ARG A 51 5.43 6.61 -31.02
N THR A 52 6.55 5.88 -31.00
CA THR A 52 7.15 5.42 -32.27
C THR A 52 8.06 4.17 -32.19
N VAL A 53 7.87 3.24 -31.26
CA VAL A 53 8.70 2.01 -31.24
C VAL A 53 7.87 0.78 -31.60
N TYR A 54 8.30 0.06 -32.65
CA TYR A 54 7.66 -1.11 -33.29
C TYR A 54 6.48 -0.84 -34.24
N GLY A 55 6.43 0.33 -34.89
CA GLY A 55 5.44 0.63 -35.94
C GLY A 55 3.98 0.71 -35.47
N THR A 56 3.75 0.71 -34.16
CA THR A 56 2.43 0.81 -33.54
C THR A 56 2.43 1.99 -32.58
N GLU A 57 1.65 3.04 -32.88
CA GLU A 57 1.44 4.15 -31.94
C GLU A 57 0.78 3.61 -30.66
N GLY A 58 1.22 4.08 -29.49
CA GLY A 58 0.58 3.76 -28.22
C GLY A 58 0.93 2.38 -27.63
N ILE A 59 2.11 1.82 -27.93
CA ILE A 59 2.49 0.47 -27.47
C ILE A 59 2.44 0.28 -25.94
N LEU A 60 2.67 1.35 -25.16
CA LEU A 60 2.57 1.27 -23.69
C LEU A 60 1.11 1.21 -23.22
N ARG A 61 0.17 1.68 -24.05
CA ARG A 61 -1.26 1.87 -23.71
C ARG A 61 -1.44 2.74 -22.46
N LEU A 62 -0.64 3.80 -22.35
CA LEU A 62 -0.68 4.79 -21.26
C LEU A 62 -0.83 6.19 -21.86
N GLY A 63 -1.67 7.03 -21.27
CA GLY A 63 -1.81 8.44 -21.68
C GLY A 63 -0.63 9.31 -21.20
N TRP A 64 -0.06 9.00 -20.04
CA TRP A 64 1.01 9.77 -19.40
C TRP A 64 2.06 8.88 -18.71
N PRO A 65 2.91 8.16 -19.46
CA PRO A 65 3.94 7.30 -18.89
C PRO A 65 4.80 8.01 -17.82
N PRO A 66 5.26 7.31 -16.76
CA PRO A 66 4.98 5.90 -16.44
C PRO A 66 3.62 5.66 -15.78
N LEU A 67 2.84 6.72 -15.54
CA LEU A 67 1.55 6.64 -14.85
C LEU A 67 0.43 6.29 -15.83
N THR A 68 -0.58 5.62 -15.29
CA THR A 68 -1.85 5.37 -16.00
C THR A 68 -2.76 6.56 -15.78
N ALA A 69 -2.50 7.62 -16.54
CA ALA A 69 -3.23 8.88 -16.42
C ALA A 69 -3.26 9.63 -17.76
N TRP A 70 -4.05 10.71 -17.81
CA TRP A 70 -4.08 11.67 -18.91
C TRP A 70 -3.84 13.07 -18.39
N TRP A 71 -3.16 13.90 -19.17
CA TRP A 71 -3.05 15.32 -18.86
C TRP A 71 -4.42 15.98 -18.94
N LEU A 72 -4.95 16.39 -17.79
CA LEU A 72 -6.23 17.05 -17.69
C LEU A 72 -6.23 17.91 -16.43
N PRO A 73 -5.76 19.17 -16.50
CA PRO A 73 -5.89 20.10 -15.40
C PRO A 73 -7.37 20.27 -15.04
N HIS A 74 -7.73 19.98 -13.78
CA HIS A 74 -9.10 20.02 -13.31
C HIS A 74 -9.18 20.46 -11.84
N PHE A 75 -10.36 20.93 -11.47
CA PHE A 75 -10.69 21.41 -10.12
C PHE A 75 -12.16 21.06 -9.85
N GLY A 76 -12.46 20.68 -8.61
CA GLY A 76 -13.81 20.30 -8.24
C GLY A 76 -14.12 20.52 -6.76
N PRO A 77 -15.30 20.07 -6.31
CA PRO A 77 -15.79 20.33 -4.95
C PRO A 77 -14.81 19.91 -3.85
N GLY A 78 -14.06 18.83 -4.07
CA GLY A 78 -13.07 18.32 -3.12
C GLY A 78 -11.77 19.12 -3.02
N SER A 79 -11.47 20.00 -3.99
CA SER A 79 -10.16 20.68 -4.07
C SER A 79 -9.88 21.58 -2.87
N LEU A 80 -10.85 22.39 -2.45
CA LEU A 80 -10.70 23.25 -1.28
C LEU A 80 -10.56 22.42 0.01
N ALA A 81 -11.38 21.38 0.15
CA ALA A 81 -11.32 20.48 1.31
C ALA A 81 -9.96 19.78 1.40
N ALA A 82 -9.39 19.34 0.27
CA ALA A 82 -8.08 18.71 0.22
C ALA A 82 -6.99 19.68 0.70
N VAL A 83 -7.00 20.93 0.22
CA VAL A 83 -6.05 21.96 0.67
C VAL A 83 -6.19 22.23 2.17
N VAL A 84 -7.42 22.32 2.69
CA VAL A 84 -7.66 22.52 4.13
C VAL A 84 -7.11 21.34 4.95
N VAL A 85 -7.40 20.10 4.55
CA VAL A 85 -6.87 18.90 5.23
C VAL A 85 -5.34 18.88 5.20
N ALA A 86 -4.73 19.19 4.04
CA ALA A 86 -3.29 19.28 3.91
C ALA A 86 -2.69 20.30 4.87
N VAL A 87 -3.23 21.54 4.90
CA VAL A 87 -2.75 22.60 5.80
C VAL A 87 -2.88 22.19 7.26
N LEU A 88 -4.04 21.65 7.67
CA LEU A 88 -4.27 21.21 9.05
C LEU A 88 -3.28 20.13 9.48
N VAL A 89 -3.03 19.13 8.63
CA VAL A 89 -2.11 18.04 8.96
C VAL A 89 -0.65 18.49 8.90
N VAL A 90 -0.26 19.37 7.96
CA VAL A 90 1.10 19.93 7.89
C VAL A 90 1.43 20.77 9.13
N VAL A 91 0.49 21.63 9.56
CA VAL A 91 0.70 22.58 10.66
C VAL A 91 0.50 21.92 12.02
N HIS A 92 -0.59 21.18 12.21
CA HIS A 92 -0.98 20.63 13.51
C HIS A 92 -0.74 19.12 13.64
N GLY A 93 -0.61 18.38 12.54
CA GLY A 93 -0.47 16.92 12.57
C GLY A 93 0.69 16.43 13.46
N PRO A 94 1.94 16.90 13.28
CA PRO A 94 3.07 16.47 14.11
C PRO A 94 2.90 16.74 15.60
N SER A 95 2.34 17.89 16.00
CA SER A 95 2.17 18.24 17.41
C SER A 95 0.99 17.49 18.04
N THR A 96 -0.13 17.38 17.33
CA THR A 96 -1.31 16.64 17.75
C THR A 96 -1.02 15.14 17.90
N ALA A 97 -0.30 14.53 16.96
CA ALA A 97 0.07 13.12 17.01
C ALA A 97 0.94 12.75 18.23
N GLN A 98 1.70 13.71 18.76
CA GLN A 98 2.52 13.52 19.96
C GLN A 98 1.73 13.68 21.26
N ARG A 99 0.64 14.48 21.25
CA ARG A 99 -0.14 14.82 22.45
C ARG A 99 -1.34 13.91 22.67
N LEU A 100 -1.98 13.43 21.60
CA LEU A 100 -3.18 12.60 21.73
C LEU A 100 -2.90 11.30 22.48
N SER A 101 -3.86 10.85 23.29
CA SER A 101 -3.81 9.49 23.82
C SER A 101 -3.83 8.48 22.68
N TRP A 102 -3.17 7.33 22.84
CA TRP A 102 -3.11 6.32 21.78
C TRP A 102 -4.51 5.89 21.29
N ARG A 103 -5.48 5.83 22.21
CA ARG A 103 -6.87 5.48 21.91
C ARG A 103 -7.55 6.48 20.97
N MET A 104 -7.20 7.76 21.08
CA MET A 104 -7.74 8.81 20.19
C MET A 104 -6.90 9.00 18.93
N LEU A 105 -5.61 8.67 18.96
CA LEU A 105 -4.71 8.82 17.82
C LEU A 105 -5.16 7.96 16.63
N LEU A 106 -5.49 6.68 16.86
CA LEU A 106 -5.89 5.76 15.78
C LEU A 106 -7.14 6.22 15.02
N PRO A 107 -8.29 6.50 15.68
CA PRO A 107 -9.46 7.00 14.97
C PRO A 107 -9.24 8.39 14.36
N ALA A 108 -8.44 9.27 15.00
CA ALA A 108 -8.12 10.58 14.42
C ALA A 108 -7.30 10.48 13.13
N VAL A 109 -6.30 9.58 13.11
CA VAL A 109 -5.48 9.32 11.90
C VAL A 109 -6.34 8.71 10.80
N TRP A 110 -7.17 7.73 11.12
CA TRP A 110 -8.06 7.12 10.14
C TRP A 110 -9.08 8.13 9.58
N GLY A 111 -9.73 8.91 10.45
CA GLY A 111 -10.67 9.95 10.04
C GLY A 111 -10.00 11.03 9.17
N ALA A 112 -8.77 11.44 9.49
CA ALA A 112 -8.03 12.39 8.66
C ALA A 112 -7.61 11.78 7.31
N ALA A 113 -7.21 10.50 7.26
CA ALA A 113 -6.90 9.80 6.02
C ALA A 113 -8.15 9.61 5.13
N MET A 114 -9.31 9.34 5.74
CA MET A 114 -10.60 9.34 5.06
C MET A 114 -10.93 10.72 4.50
N ALA A 115 -10.84 11.78 5.32
CA ALA A 115 -11.11 13.15 4.87
C ALA A 115 -10.19 13.56 3.71
N TRP A 116 -8.91 13.21 3.80
CA TRP A 116 -7.94 13.43 2.71
C TRP A 116 -8.34 12.71 1.43
N THR A 117 -8.61 11.40 1.52
CA THR A 117 -8.93 10.56 0.34
C THR A 117 -10.28 10.93 -0.28
N TRP A 118 -11.30 11.19 0.53
CA TRP A 118 -12.60 11.70 0.06
C TRP A 118 -12.45 13.04 -0.63
N SER A 119 -11.63 13.95 -0.06
CA SER A 119 -11.41 15.25 -0.69
C SER A 119 -10.73 15.10 -2.04
N LEU A 120 -9.73 14.22 -2.18
CA LEU A 120 -9.07 13.94 -3.45
C LEU A 120 -10.03 13.31 -4.48
N ALA A 121 -10.83 12.33 -4.09
CA ALA A 121 -11.83 11.71 -4.97
C ALA A 121 -12.89 12.71 -5.44
N LEU A 122 -13.32 13.63 -4.57
CA LEU A 122 -14.30 14.67 -4.90
C LEU A 122 -13.72 15.82 -5.73
N VAL A 123 -12.42 15.85 -6.04
CA VAL A 123 -11.87 16.77 -7.06
C VAL A 123 -12.43 16.43 -8.43
N ASP A 124 -12.69 15.15 -8.71
CA ASP A 124 -13.38 14.70 -9.93
C ASP A 124 -14.92 14.80 -9.83
N GLY A 125 -15.44 15.24 -8.68
CA GLY A 125 -16.87 15.31 -8.39
C GLY A 125 -17.51 13.96 -8.03
N TRP A 126 -18.78 13.99 -7.63
CA TRP A 126 -19.48 12.81 -7.12
C TRP A 126 -19.60 11.69 -8.16
N GLU A 127 -20.00 12.01 -9.39
CA GLU A 127 -20.27 10.99 -10.40
C GLU A 127 -18.97 10.35 -10.92
N ARG A 128 -18.00 11.14 -11.38
CA ARG A 128 -16.75 10.60 -11.93
C ARG A 128 -15.83 10.02 -10.86
N GLY A 129 -15.68 10.71 -9.73
CA GLY A 129 -14.73 10.36 -8.69
C GLY A 129 -15.24 9.35 -7.67
N VAL A 130 -16.56 9.14 -7.55
CA VAL A 130 -17.15 8.29 -6.51
C VAL A 130 -18.17 7.29 -7.07
N ALA A 131 -19.36 7.74 -7.44
CA ALA A 131 -20.50 6.86 -7.71
C ALA A 131 -20.37 6.08 -9.03
N GLY A 132 -19.80 6.69 -10.07
CA GLY A 132 -19.62 6.08 -11.39
C GLY A 132 -18.27 5.39 -11.58
N ARG A 133 -17.31 5.61 -10.67
CA ARG A 133 -15.92 5.20 -10.86
C ARG A 133 -15.73 3.68 -10.91
N LEU A 134 -16.39 2.96 -10.00
CA LEU A 134 -16.39 1.50 -9.93
C LEU A 134 -17.46 0.84 -10.85
N THR A 135 -18.21 1.62 -11.63
CA THR A 135 -19.22 1.10 -12.58
C THR A 135 -18.74 1.13 -14.03
N THR A 136 -17.48 1.54 -14.26
CA THR A 136 -16.88 1.52 -15.61
C THR A 136 -16.73 0.09 -16.15
N GLY A 137 -16.57 -0.06 -17.47
CA GLY A 137 -16.72 -1.34 -18.16
C GLY A 137 -15.72 -2.44 -17.76
N LEU A 138 -14.61 -2.09 -17.12
CA LEU A 138 -13.59 -3.05 -16.69
C LEU A 138 -13.77 -3.53 -15.24
N GLU A 139 -14.66 -2.88 -14.48
CA GLU A 139 -14.77 -3.00 -13.02
C GLU A 139 -15.66 -4.14 -12.53
N TYR A 140 -15.44 -4.53 -11.27
CA TYR A 140 -16.13 -5.64 -10.61
C TYR A 140 -17.66 -5.50 -10.62
N LEU A 141 -18.20 -4.28 -10.44
CA LEU A 141 -19.63 -4.06 -10.30
C LEU A 141 -20.44 -4.47 -11.54
N ARG A 142 -19.81 -4.51 -12.71
CA ARG A 142 -20.46 -5.00 -13.95
C ARG A 142 -20.84 -6.47 -13.88
N SER A 143 -20.14 -7.25 -13.06
CA SER A 143 -20.34 -8.70 -12.94
C SER A 143 -21.14 -9.09 -11.70
N VAL A 144 -21.47 -8.15 -10.81
CA VAL A 144 -22.20 -8.46 -9.56
C VAL A 144 -23.55 -9.10 -9.86
N GLY A 145 -24.31 -8.54 -10.81
CA GLY A 145 -25.62 -9.07 -11.20
C GLY A 145 -25.59 -10.45 -11.86
N ALA A 146 -24.43 -10.94 -12.30
CA ALA A 146 -24.28 -12.27 -12.90
C ALA A 146 -24.12 -13.39 -11.84
N VAL A 147 -23.86 -13.04 -10.58
CA VAL A 147 -23.58 -14.01 -9.50
C VAL A 147 -24.85 -14.33 -8.71
N HIS A 148 -25.66 -15.23 -9.27
CA HIS A 148 -26.88 -15.72 -8.62
C HIS A 148 -26.60 -16.82 -7.59
N ASP A 149 -25.97 -17.92 -8.03
CA ASP A 149 -25.56 -19.04 -7.17
C ASP A 149 -24.04 -19.05 -6.93
N LEU A 150 -23.63 -19.16 -5.66
CA LEU A 150 -22.21 -19.07 -5.28
C LEU A 150 -21.41 -20.31 -5.69
N ARG A 151 -22.02 -21.50 -5.64
CA ARG A 151 -21.31 -22.75 -5.97
C ARG A 151 -21.08 -22.84 -7.47
N ALA A 152 -22.11 -22.57 -8.28
CA ALA A 152 -22.00 -22.51 -9.74
C ALA A 152 -20.97 -21.45 -10.16
N PHE A 153 -21.04 -20.25 -9.57
CA PHE A 153 -20.07 -19.19 -9.83
C PHE A 153 -18.62 -19.62 -9.56
N LEU A 154 -18.35 -20.24 -8.41
CA LEU A 154 -16.99 -20.67 -8.05
C LEU A 154 -16.49 -21.80 -8.96
N HIS A 155 -17.35 -22.76 -9.26
CA HIS A 155 -17.04 -23.89 -10.14
C HIS A 155 -16.71 -23.43 -11.56
N ASP A 156 -17.48 -22.49 -12.11
CA ASP A 156 -17.33 -22.06 -13.50
C ASP A 156 -16.40 -20.84 -13.67
N PHE A 157 -15.89 -20.26 -12.57
CA PHE A 157 -15.14 -19.00 -12.60
C PHE A 157 -13.99 -18.98 -13.62
N THR A 158 -13.19 -20.05 -13.68
CA THR A 158 -12.00 -20.13 -14.55
C THR A 158 -12.35 -20.23 -16.02
N GLN A 159 -13.52 -20.81 -16.35
CA GLN A 159 -13.98 -20.98 -17.73
C GLN A 159 -14.23 -19.64 -18.44
N HIS A 160 -14.43 -18.57 -17.68
CA HIS A 160 -14.78 -17.24 -18.16
C HIS A 160 -13.58 -16.26 -18.17
N ILE A 161 -12.36 -16.71 -17.85
CA ILE A 161 -11.16 -15.85 -17.75
C ILE A 161 -10.51 -15.57 -19.12
N LEU A 162 -10.38 -16.60 -19.98
CA LEU A 162 -9.63 -16.50 -21.23
C LEU A 162 -10.36 -15.69 -22.31
N VAL A 163 -9.61 -15.00 -23.17
CA VAL A 163 -10.17 -14.34 -24.36
C VAL A 163 -10.80 -15.39 -25.26
N GLY A 164 -12.07 -15.18 -25.64
CA GLY A 164 -12.83 -16.10 -26.50
C GLY A 164 -13.78 -17.02 -25.73
N SER A 165 -13.72 -17.04 -24.39
CA SER A 165 -14.71 -17.74 -23.58
C SER A 165 -16.12 -17.12 -23.70
N PRO A 166 -17.18 -17.93 -23.76
CA PRO A 166 -18.56 -17.45 -23.58
C PRO A 166 -18.68 -16.70 -22.24
N GLY A 167 -19.41 -15.59 -22.20
CA GLY A 167 -19.64 -14.85 -20.95
C GLY A 167 -18.36 -14.30 -20.28
N ILE A 168 -17.34 -13.95 -21.08
CA ILE A 168 -16.05 -13.48 -20.59
C ILE A 168 -16.14 -12.42 -19.49
N TRP A 169 -15.33 -12.61 -18.44
CA TRP A 169 -15.22 -11.64 -17.36
C TRP A 169 -14.54 -10.33 -17.80
N PRO A 170 -14.98 -9.17 -17.27
CA PRO A 170 -14.24 -7.92 -17.37
C PRO A 170 -12.81 -8.05 -16.85
N ALA A 171 -11.90 -7.20 -17.33
CA ALA A 171 -10.47 -7.35 -17.08
C ALA A 171 -10.11 -7.38 -15.58
N HIS A 172 -10.77 -6.60 -14.71
CA HIS A 172 -10.47 -6.65 -13.27
C HIS A 172 -10.98 -7.93 -12.60
N VAL A 173 -12.12 -8.46 -13.03
CA VAL A 173 -12.65 -9.73 -12.52
C VAL A 173 -11.77 -10.90 -12.99
N ALA A 174 -11.45 -10.96 -14.28
CA ALA A 174 -10.58 -12.00 -14.86
C ALA A 174 -9.13 -11.94 -14.30
N GLY A 175 -8.69 -10.75 -13.89
CA GLY A 175 -7.34 -10.49 -13.38
C GLY A 175 -7.11 -10.94 -11.93
N HIS A 176 -8.17 -11.30 -11.20
CA HIS A 176 -8.13 -11.54 -9.76
C HIS A 176 -8.86 -12.84 -9.39
N PRO A 177 -8.57 -13.43 -8.22
CA PRO A 177 -9.38 -14.54 -7.71
C PRO A 177 -10.79 -14.06 -7.33
N PRO A 178 -11.75 -14.99 -7.14
CA PRO A 178 -13.16 -14.63 -7.03
C PRO A 178 -13.52 -13.80 -5.78
N GLY A 179 -12.67 -13.80 -4.74
CA GLY A 179 -12.93 -13.09 -3.49
C GLY A 179 -13.17 -11.60 -3.67
N ALA A 180 -12.47 -10.95 -4.61
CA ALA A 180 -12.66 -9.53 -4.89
C ALA A 180 -14.08 -9.22 -5.39
N LEU A 181 -14.60 -10.01 -6.34
CA LEU A 181 -15.98 -9.86 -6.82
C LEU A 181 -16.99 -10.23 -5.72
N LEU A 182 -16.71 -11.31 -4.96
CA LEU A 182 -17.58 -11.77 -3.88
C LEU A 182 -17.76 -10.73 -2.77
N THR A 183 -16.77 -9.88 -2.49
CA THR A 183 -16.96 -8.73 -1.58
C THR A 183 -18.10 -7.83 -2.06
N PHE A 184 -18.11 -7.44 -3.33
CA PHE A 184 -19.13 -6.54 -3.87
C PHE A 184 -20.49 -7.22 -4.04
N VAL A 185 -20.51 -8.51 -4.39
CA VAL A 185 -21.73 -9.32 -4.35
C VAL A 185 -22.30 -9.39 -2.94
N GLY A 186 -21.46 -9.55 -1.92
CA GLY A 186 -21.87 -9.53 -0.53
C GLY A 186 -22.49 -8.20 -0.12
N LEU A 187 -21.86 -7.07 -0.50
CA LEU A 187 -22.39 -5.72 -0.25
C LEU A 187 -23.76 -5.52 -0.92
N ASP A 188 -23.90 -5.93 -2.17
CA ASP A 188 -25.16 -5.83 -2.91
C ASP A 188 -26.29 -6.63 -2.23
N ARG A 189 -26.00 -7.88 -1.82
CA ARG A 189 -26.97 -8.75 -1.13
C ARG A 189 -27.45 -8.23 0.22
N ILE A 190 -26.68 -7.38 0.90
CA ILE A 190 -27.08 -6.74 2.17
C ILE A 190 -27.68 -5.34 1.95
N GLY A 191 -27.97 -4.96 0.71
CA GLY A 191 -28.60 -3.67 0.36
C GLY A 191 -27.62 -2.51 0.15
N LEU A 192 -26.31 -2.78 0.13
CA LEU A 192 -25.24 -1.80 -0.13
C LEU A 192 -24.72 -1.92 -1.57
N GLY A 193 -25.65 -2.03 -2.53
CA GLY A 193 -25.34 -2.16 -3.96
C GLY A 193 -24.94 -0.86 -4.64
N GLY A 194 -24.34 -0.96 -5.82
CA GLY A 194 -23.98 0.18 -6.66
C GLY A 194 -22.66 0.87 -6.31
N GLY A 195 -22.25 1.78 -7.20
CA GLY A 195 -20.89 2.34 -7.17
C GLY A 195 -20.60 3.26 -5.98
N ALA A 196 -21.58 4.00 -5.47
CA ALA A 196 -21.39 4.86 -4.31
C ALA A 196 -21.04 4.06 -3.03
N TRP A 197 -21.72 2.94 -2.80
CA TRP A 197 -21.45 2.05 -1.67
C TRP A 197 -20.12 1.31 -1.83
N ALA A 198 -19.84 0.82 -3.03
CA ALA A 198 -18.55 0.20 -3.35
C ALA A 198 -17.37 1.19 -3.15
N ALA A 199 -17.53 2.43 -3.59
CA ALA A 199 -16.54 3.49 -3.41
C ALA A 199 -16.32 3.82 -1.92
N THR A 200 -17.42 3.96 -1.18
CA THR A 200 -17.38 4.20 0.27
C THR A 200 -16.68 3.05 1.00
N TRP A 201 -16.95 1.80 0.61
CA TRP A 201 -16.25 0.63 1.13
C TRP A 201 -14.75 0.69 0.86
N CYS A 202 -14.36 0.92 -0.40
CA CYS A 202 -12.95 1.01 -0.81
C CYS A 202 -12.20 2.12 -0.07
N ILE A 203 -12.78 3.32 0.05
CA ILE A 203 -12.16 4.42 0.79
C ILE A 203 -12.07 4.07 2.29
N THR A 204 -13.15 3.60 2.89
CA THR A 204 -13.23 3.35 4.33
C THR A 204 -12.26 2.26 4.77
N VAL A 205 -12.30 1.09 4.10
CA VAL A 205 -11.42 -0.03 4.40
C VAL A 205 -10.00 0.27 3.95
N GLY A 206 -9.83 0.87 2.76
CA GLY A 206 -8.51 1.20 2.23
C GLY A 206 -7.76 2.14 3.15
N THR A 207 -8.31 3.32 3.46
CA THR A 207 -7.66 4.30 4.35
C THR A 207 -7.42 3.82 5.78
N SER A 208 -8.13 2.77 6.22
CA SER A 208 -7.85 2.13 7.52
C SER A 208 -6.45 1.51 7.60
N PHE A 209 -5.75 1.33 6.45
CA PHE A 209 -4.34 0.95 6.42
C PHE A 209 -3.49 1.85 7.34
N ALA A 210 -3.80 3.16 7.41
CA ALA A 210 -3.04 4.10 8.20
C ALA A 210 -3.05 3.72 9.69
N ALA A 211 -4.21 3.31 10.22
CA ALA A 211 -4.33 2.81 11.58
C ALA A 211 -3.63 1.46 11.77
N ALA A 212 -3.80 0.53 10.84
CA ALA A 212 -3.19 -0.81 10.91
C ALA A 212 -1.64 -0.75 10.87
N VAL A 213 -1.08 0.11 10.02
CA VAL A 213 0.36 0.36 9.96
C VAL A 213 0.85 1.00 11.26
N LEU A 214 0.12 1.95 11.86
CA LEU A 214 0.47 2.52 13.17
C LEU A 214 0.47 1.47 14.29
N VAL A 215 -0.53 0.59 14.31
CA VAL A 215 -0.59 -0.52 15.27
C VAL A 215 0.63 -1.43 15.10
N THR A 216 0.98 -1.79 13.87
CA THR A 216 2.15 -2.63 13.55
C THR A 216 3.45 -1.97 14.00
N VAL A 217 3.66 -0.71 13.62
CA VAL A 217 4.87 0.06 13.98
C VAL A 217 4.97 0.22 15.50
N ARG A 218 3.87 0.49 16.21
CA ARG A 218 3.90 0.56 17.67
C ARG A 218 4.28 -0.77 18.30
N ALA A 219 3.68 -1.86 17.84
CA ALA A 219 3.93 -3.19 18.38
C ALA A 219 5.38 -3.64 18.20
N LEU A 220 5.99 -3.35 17.05
CA LEU A 220 7.33 -3.84 16.69
C LEU A 220 8.46 -2.83 16.95
N CYS A 221 8.18 -1.53 16.79
CA CYS A 221 9.19 -0.48 16.73
C CYS A 221 9.04 0.56 17.85
N GLY A 222 7.95 0.50 18.62
CA GLY A 222 7.66 1.44 19.70
C GLY A 222 6.75 2.61 19.29
N GLU A 223 6.02 3.11 20.29
CA GLU A 223 4.98 4.13 20.12
C GLU A 223 5.50 5.47 19.57
N GLU A 224 6.73 5.84 19.94
CA GLU A 224 7.37 7.07 19.50
C GLU A 224 7.54 7.14 17.97
N LEU A 225 7.99 6.05 17.34
CA LEU A 225 8.12 5.98 15.88
C LEU A 225 6.76 5.95 15.18
N ALA A 226 5.78 5.25 15.76
CA ALA A 226 4.42 5.25 15.24
C ALA A 226 3.82 6.66 15.23
N ARG A 227 3.93 7.40 16.34
CA ARG A 227 3.44 8.79 16.43
C ARG A 227 4.11 9.73 15.42
N ARG A 228 5.38 9.49 15.09
CA ARG A 228 6.07 10.26 14.04
C ARG A 228 5.61 9.90 12.63
N ALA A 229 5.26 8.64 12.37
CA ALA A 229 4.74 8.20 11.07
C ALA A 229 3.32 8.70 10.81
N ALA A 230 2.52 8.90 11.86
CA ALA A 230 1.08 9.18 11.75
C ALA A 230 0.70 10.30 10.75
N PRO A 231 1.29 11.52 10.79
CA PRO A 231 0.91 12.56 9.84
C PRO A 231 1.27 12.22 8.38
N PHE A 232 2.34 11.45 8.15
CA PHE A 232 2.77 11.03 6.83
C PHE A 232 1.88 9.93 6.24
N LEU A 233 1.33 9.06 7.09
CA LEU A 233 0.34 8.06 6.66
C LEU A 233 -0.97 8.73 6.22
N VAL A 234 -1.35 9.84 6.86
CA VAL A 234 -2.53 10.63 6.48
C VAL A 234 -2.35 11.28 5.11
N LEU A 235 -1.24 12.00 4.89
CA LEU A 235 -0.99 12.75 3.66
C LEU A 235 -0.22 11.96 2.59
N ALA A 236 -0.30 10.62 2.65
CA ALA A 236 0.35 9.77 1.67
C ALA A 236 -0.20 10.03 0.26
N PRO A 237 0.63 10.29 -0.77
CA PRO A 237 0.16 10.48 -2.14
C PRO A 237 -0.56 9.26 -2.71
N ALA A 238 -0.24 8.06 -2.20
CA ALA A 238 -0.95 6.82 -2.46
C ALA A 238 -2.48 6.96 -2.33
N ALA A 239 -2.97 7.91 -1.53
CA ALA A 239 -4.39 8.23 -1.41
C ALA A 239 -5.09 8.50 -2.75
N VAL A 240 -4.39 9.06 -3.74
CA VAL A 240 -4.93 9.28 -5.11
C VAL A 240 -5.39 7.97 -5.75
N TRP A 241 -4.67 6.87 -5.51
CA TRP A 241 -5.00 5.55 -6.05
C TRP A 241 -5.75 4.65 -5.08
N ILE A 242 -5.71 4.94 -3.77
CA ILE A 242 -6.54 4.25 -2.77
C ILE A 242 -8.00 4.71 -2.90
N GLY A 243 -8.21 5.99 -3.26
CA GLY A 243 -9.52 6.54 -3.54
C GLY A 243 -10.25 5.72 -4.60
N VAL A 244 -11.38 5.12 -4.20
CA VAL A 244 -12.34 4.44 -5.08
C VAL A 244 -11.74 3.34 -5.97
N SER A 245 -10.72 2.63 -5.47
CA SER A 245 -10.16 1.44 -6.11
C SER A 245 -10.25 0.19 -5.22
N ALA A 246 -10.42 -0.98 -5.84
CA ALA A 246 -10.40 -2.26 -5.13
C ALA A 246 -9.01 -2.54 -4.51
N ASP A 247 -7.92 -2.11 -5.13
CA ASP A 247 -6.56 -2.27 -4.61
C ASP A 247 -6.34 -1.49 -3.30
N GLY A 248 -6.99 -0.33 -3.16
CA GLY A 248 -7.05 0.39 -1.89
C GLY A 248 -7.65 -0.49 -0.79
N TYR A 249 -8.80 -1.11 -1.06
CA TYR A 249 -9.43 -2.10 -0.17
C TYR A 249 -8.48 -3.26 0.16
N PHE A 250 -7.77 -3.81 -0.84
CA PHE A 250 -6.81 -4.90 -0.64
C PHE A 250 -5.66 -4.48 0.30
N ALA A 251 -5.15 -3.25 0.16
CA ALA A 251 -4.13 -2.68 1.03
C ALA A 251 -4.61 -2.58 2.48
N GLY A 252 -5.86 -2.16 2.71
CA GLY A 252 -6.47 -2.13 4.03
C GLY A 252 -6.55 -3.50 4.70
N VAL A 253 -7.06 -4.51 3.98
CA VAL A 253 -7.15 -5.90 4.49
C VAL A 253 -5.77 -6.46 4.79
N ALA A 254 -4.82 -6.31 3.88
CA ALA A 254 -3.44 -6.78 4.06
C ALA A 254 -2.77 -6.09 5.26
N ALA A 255 -2.98 -4.79 5.43
CA ALA A 255 -2.43 -4.04 6.55
C ALA A 255 -2.96 -4.55 7.91
N TRP A 256 -4.26 -4.84 8.00
CA TRP A 256 -4.85 -5.41 9.21
C TRP A 256 -4.40 -6.85 9.49
N ALA A 257 -4.21 -7.68 8.45
CA ALA A 257 -3.64 -9.02 8.61
C ALA A 257 -2.28 -8.96 9.31
N VAL A 258 -1.41 -8.05 8.85
CA VAL A 258 -0.07 -7.84 9.43
C VAL A 258 -0.15 -7.20 10.83
N ALA A 259 -1.07 -6.27 11.06
CA ALA A 259 -1.27 -5.65 12.38
C ALA A 259 -1.69 -6.67 13.44
N LEU A 260 -2.65 -7.54 13.12
CA LEU A 260 -3.08 -8.63 14.00
C LEU A 260 -1.94 -9.62 14.25
N LEU A 261 -1.17 -9.98 13.20
CA LEU A 261 0.00 -10.83 13.34
C LEU A 261 1.03 -10.21 14.30
N ALA A 262 1.33 -8.92 14.13
CA ALA A 262 2.28 -8.20 14.98
C ALA A 262 1.82 -8.20 16.45
N LEU A 263 0.55 -7.89 16.72
CA LEU A 263 -0.02 -7.92 18.07
C LEU A 263 0.05 -9.33 18.70
N ALA A 264 -0.22 -10.38 17.92
CA ALA A 264 -0.14 -11.75 18.38
C ALA A 264 1.31 -12.20 18.63
N ALA A 265 2.24 -11.81 17.75
CA ALA A 265 3.66 -12.16 17.84
C ALA A 265 4.33 -11.48 19.04
N THR A 266 4.03 -10.20 19.30
CA THR A 266 4.57 -9.44 20.43
C THR A 266 3.78 -9.64 21.72
N ARG A 267 2.65 -10.37 21.68
CA ARG A 267 1.76 -10.66 22.81
C ARG A 267 1.20 -9.40 23.50
N THR A 268 0.99 -8.33 22.74
CA THR A 268 0.40 -7.08 23.26
C THR A 268 -1.14 -7.10 23.27
N THR A 269 -1.75 -8.26 23.03
CA THR A 269 -3.19 -8.52 23.05
C THR A 269 -3.53 -9.54 24.14
N ARG A 270 -4.74 -9.49 24.69
CA ARG A 270 -5.21 -10.44 25.72
C ARG A 270 -5.45 -11.85 25.17
N VAL A 271 -5.73 -11.97 23.87
CA VAL A 271 -6.12 -13.23 23.21
C VAL A 271 -5.24 -13.56 21.99
N PRO A 272 -3.92 -13.75 22.17
CA PRO A 272 -2.96 -13.83 21.07
C PRO A 272 -3.23 -14.94 20.06
N ARG A 273 -3.80 -16.07 20.49
CA ARG A 273 -4.18 -17.19 19.59
C ARG A 273 -5.33 -16.81 18.66
N LEU A 274 -6.38 -16.17 19.21
CA LEU A 274 -7.52 -15.70 18.42
C LEU A 274 -7.12 -14.54 17.50
N THR A 275 -6.26 -13.63 17.98
CA THR A 275 -5.69 -12.57 17.16
C THR A 275 -4.85 -13.14 16.00
N ALA A 276 -4.06 -14.19 16.23
CA ALA A 276 -3.32 -14.89 15.18
C ALA A 276 -4.24 -15.61 14.17
N LEU A 277 -5.35 -16.21 14.65
CA LEU A 277 -6.37 -16.78 13.78
C LEU A 277 -7.01 -15.70 12.90
N GLY A 278 -7.37 -14.55 13.47
CA GLY A 278 -7.88 -13.40 12.71
C GLY A 278 -6.87 -12.87 11.67
N ALA A 279 -5.58 -12.83 12.01
CA ALA A 279 -4.53 -12.52 11.05
C ALA A 279 -4.50 -13.53 9.89
N GLY A 280 -4.63 -14.82 10.19
CA GLY A 280 -4.74 -15.90 9.20
C GLY A 280 -5.95 -15.79 8.29
N LEU A 281 -7.12 -15.48 8.85
CA LEU A 281 -8.35 -15.28 8.09
C LEU A 281 -8.22 -14.10 7.12
N LEU A 282 -7.66 -12.97 7.56
CA LEU A 282 -7.43 -11.84 6.66
C LEU A 282 -6.36 -12.15 5.61
N LEU A 283 -5.25 -12.80 6.00
CA LEU A 283 -4.18 -13.20 5.07
C LEU A 283 -4.70 -14.19 4.01
N GLY A 284 -5.47 -15.20 4.40
CA GLY A 284 -6.10 -16.13 3.47
C GLY A 284 -7.06 -15.40 2.54
N TRP A 285 -7.85 -14.46 3.06
CA TRP A 285 -8.71 -13.63 2.22
C TRP A 285 -7.90 -12.82 1.20
N THR A 286 -6.75 -12.26 1.55
CA THR A 286 -5.90 -11.54 0.57
C THR A 286 -5.46 -12.40 -0.61
N TRP A 287 -5.23 -13.71 -0.41
CA TRP A 287 -4.90 -14.63 -1.51
C TRP A 287 -6.06 -14.83 -2.47
N TYR A 288 -7.30 -14.62 -2.01
CA TYR A 288 -8.51 -14.64 -2.84
C TYR A 288 -8.94 -13.25 -3.34
N LEU A 289 -8.28 -12.18 -2.88
CA LEU A 289 -8.44 -10.84 -3.41
C LEU A 289 -7.51 -10.58 -4.60
N SER A 290 -6.26 -11.04 -4.53
CA SER A 290 -5.29 -10.88 -5.62
C SER A 290 -4.18 -11.93 -5.55
N TYR A 291 -3.88 -12.57 -6.69
CA TYR A 291 -2.81 -13.57 -6.80
C TYR A 291 -1.43 -13.02 -6.45
N GLY A 292 -1.20 -11.72 -6.73
CA GLY A 292 0.07 -11.05 -6.44
C GLY A 292 0.35 -10.87 -4.95
N LEU A 293 -0.64 -11.00 -4.07
CA LEU A 293 -0.48 -10.78 -2.63
C LEU A 293 0.16 -11.95 -1.89
N THR A 294 0.52 -13.03 -2.60
CA THR A 294 1.39 -14.09 -2.07
C THR A 294 2.74 -13.53 -1.57
N VAL A 295 3.22 -12.42 -2.13
CA VAL A 295 4.45 -11.75 -1.67
C VAL A 295 4.37 -11.19 -0.25
N LEU A 296 3.17 -11.06 0.35
CA LEU A 296 2.99 -10.68 1.76
C LEU A 296 3.71 -11.63 2.72
N VAL A 297 4.07 -12.84 2.28
CA VAL A 297 4.92 -13.77 3.04
C VAL A 297 6.21 -13.12 3.54
N LEU A 298 6.79 -12.15 2.81
CA LEU A 298 7.98 -11.41 3.23
C LEU A 298 7.73 -10.53 4.45
N LEU A 299 6.58 -9.86 4.50
CA LEU A 299 6.16 -9.08 5.65
C LEU A 299 5.84 -9.96 6.85
N VAL A 300 5.11 -11.06 6.63
CA VAL A 300 4.81 -12.05 7.67
C VAL A 300 6.11 -12.57 8.28
N ALA A 301 7.09 -12.95 7.44
CA ALA A 301 8.41 -13.38 7.88
C ALA A 301 9.12 -12.27 8.67
N ALA A 302 9.12 -11.03 8.17
CA ALA A 302 9.75 -9.90 8.87
C ALA A 302 9.14 -9.68 10.26
N VAL A 303 7.81 -9.75 10.41
CA VAL A 303 7.15 -9.63 11.72
C VAL A 303 7.58 -10.74 12.67
N LEU A 304 7.57 -12.00 12.22
CA LEU A 304 7.95 -13.15 13.03
C LEU A 304 9.44 -13.14 13.41
N LEU A 305 10.31 -12.67 12.50
CA LEU A 305 11.74 -12.50 12.73
C LEU A 305 12.04 -11.37 13.73
N ILE A 306 11.40 -10.21 13.59
CA ILE A 306 11.54 -9.09 14.54
C ILE A 306 11.04 -9.53 15.93
N ALA A 307 9.87 -10.17 16.00
CA ALA A 307 9.31 -10.66 17.26
C ALA A 307 10.00 -11.95 17.79
N ARG A 308 10.93 -12.53 17.03
CA ARG A 308 11.66 -13.78 17.32
C ARG A 308 10.76 -14.93 17.80
N THR A 309 9.66 -15.15 17.10
CA THR A 309 8.68 -16.17 17.48
C THR A 309 7.99 -16.77 16.26
N ALA A 310 7.73 -18.07 16.30
CA ALA A 310 6.86 -18.77 15.35
C ALA A 310 5.51 -19.17 15.97
N ARG A 311 5.26 -18.82 17.25
CA ARG A 311 4.07 -19.26 17.99
C ARG A 311 2.72 -18.90 17.34
N PRO A 312 2.57 -17.74 16.66
CA PRO A 312 1.32 -17.43 15.95
C PRO A 312 1.05 -18.32 14.74
N LEU A 313 2.10 -18.92 14.14
CA LEU A 313 2.03 -19.53 12.81
C LEU A 313 0.97 -20.63 12.67
N PRO A 314 0.79 -21.58 13.62
CA PRO A 314 -0.26 -22.59 13.47
C PRO A 314 -1.66 -22.01 13.37
N TYR A 315 -1.95 -20.93 14.12
CA TYR A 315 -3.27 -20.27 14.08
C TYR A 315 -3.46 -19.42 12.82
N VAL A 316 -2.38 -18.78 12.34
CA VAL A 316 -2.39 -18.08 11.06
C VAL A 316 -2.67 -19.06 9.92
N LEU A 317 -1.97 -20.19 9.90
CA LEU A 317 -2.17 -21.25 8.90
C LEU A 317 -3.58 -21.83 8.96
N LEU A 318 -4.14 -22.02 10.17
CA LEU A 318 -5.52 -22.46 10.33
C LEU A 318 -6.52 -21.46 9.71
N GLY A 319 -6.31 -20.16 9.91
CA GLY A 319 -7.15 -19.12 9.30
C GLY A 319 -7.04 -19.08 7.79
N VAL A 320 -5.84 -19.25 7.23
CA VAL A 320 -5.63 -19.36 5.78
C VAL A 320 -6.32 -20.61 5.22
N ALA A 321 -6.15 -21.75 5.89
CA ALA A 321 -6.71 -23.03 5.47
C ALA A 321 -8.24 -23.01 5.39
N ALA A 322 -8.92 -22.23 6.22
CA ALA A 322 -10.37 -22.08 6.17
C ALA A 322 -10.85 -21.57 4.79
N TRP A 323 -10.17 -20.57 4.22
CA TRP A 323 -10.48 -20.06 2.89
C TRP A 323 -10.12 -21.04 1.79
N VAL A 324 -8.93 -21.66 1.89
CA VAL A 324 -8.49 -22.68 0.93
C VAL A 324 -9.50 -23.82 0.84
N ALA A 325 -9.93 -24.34 1.99
CA ALA A 325 -10.93 -25.40 2.05
C ALA A 325 -12.28 -24.94 1.50
N ALA A 326 -12.77 -23.75 1.88
CA ALA A 326 -14.07 -23.25 1.45
C ALA A 326 -14.16 -23.04 -0.07
N PHE A 327 -13.16 -22.39 -0.68
CA PHE A 327 -13.15 -22.15 -2.12
C PHE A 327 -12.95 -23.45 -2.91
N THR A 328 -12.07 -24.34 -2.44
CA THR A 328 -11.86 -25.64 -3.09
C THR A 328 -13.12 -26.50 -3.04
N ALA A 329 -13.81 -26.56 -1.89
CA ALA A 329 -15.08 -27.26 -1.76
C ALA A 329 -16.23 -26.61 -2.56
N GLY A 330 -16.09 -25.31 -2.86
CA GLY A 330 -16.96 -24.56 -3.75
C GLY A 330 -16.70 -24.80 -5.24
N GLY A 331 -15.63 -25.52 -5.61
CA GLY A 331 -15.28 -25.82 -7.00
C GLY A 331 -14.18 -24.92 -7.59
N PHE A 332 -13.58 -24.02 -6.80
CA PHE A 332 -12.51 -23.14 -7.26
C PHE A 332 -11.15 -23.58 -6.70
N TRP A 333 -10.30 -24.15 -7.56
CA TRP A 333 -8.92 -24.45 -7.23
C TRP A 333 -8.00 -23.27 -7.57
N TRP A 334 -7.29 -22.76 -6.56
CA TRP A 334 -6.53 -21.52 -6.69
C TRP A 334 -5.42 -21.59 -7.76
N LEU A 335 -4.75 -22.75 -7.91
CA LEU A 335 -3.69 -22.91 -8.90
C LEU A 335 -4.22 -22.92 -10.34
N ASP A 336 -5.42 -23.46 -10.57
CA ASP A 336 -6.06 -23.42 -11.89
C ASP A 336 -6.41 -21.99 -12.26
N GLY A 337 -6.95 -21.22 -11.29
CA GLY A 337 -7.17 -19.80 -11.46
C GLY A 337 -5.88 -19.03 -11.79
N TYR A 338 -4.78 -19.32 -11.09
CA TYR A 338 -3.48 -18.66 -11.33
C TYR A 338 -2.89 -19.00 -12.70
N THR A 339 -2.88 -20.28 -13.08
CA THR A 339 -2.35 -20.71 -14.39
C THR A 339 -3.15 -20.12 -15.55
N THR A 340 -4.49 -20.12 -15.43
CA THR A 340 -5.39 -19.48 -16.40
C THR A 340 -5.17 -17.97 -16.48
N LEU A 341 -4.95 -17.31 -15.33
CA LEU A 341 -4.59 -15.89 -15.28
C LEU A 341 -3.29 -15.60 -16.02
N VAL A 342 -2.25 -16.42 -15.85
CA VAL A 342 -0.96 -16.22 -16.54
C VAL A 342 -1.16 -16.25 -18.05
N GLU A 343 -1.98 -17.16 -18.56
CA GLU A 343 -2.31 -17.16 -19.99
C GLU A 343 -3.08 -15.89 -20.39
N ARG A 344 -4.12 -15.51 -19.64
CA ARG A 344 -4.88 -14.28 -19.86
C ARG A 344 -4.01 -13.02 -19.84
N TYR A 345 -3.00 -12.98 -18.98
CA TYR A 345 -2.04 -11.90 -18.89
C TYR A 345 -1.32 -11.69 -20.23
N TYR A 346 -0.85 -12.77 -20.86
CA TYR A 346 -0.20 -12.72 -22.17
C TYR A 346 -1.16 -12.62 -23.36
N GLN A 347 -2.48 -12.73 -23.16
CA GLN A 347 -3.49 -12.34 -24.13
C GLN A 347 -3.79 -10.82 -24.09
N GLY A 348 -3.47 -10.15 -22.98
CA GLY A 348 -3.77 -8.74 -22.73
C GLY A 348 -2.66 -7.74 -23.14
N ALA A 349 -2.73 -6.54 -22.56
CA ALA A 349 -1.75 -5.46 -22.82
C ALA A 349 -0.31 -5.86 -22.47
N ALA A 350 -0.11 -6.78 -21.54
CA ALA A 350 1.22 -7.23 -21.14
C ALA A 350 1.98 -7.94 -22.25
N LYS A 351 1.29 -8.48 -23.27
CA LYS A 351 1.91 -9.08 -24.46
C LYS A 351 2.83 -8.10 -25.19
N VAL A 352 2.39 -6.85 -25.31
CA VAL A 352 3.05 -5.82 -26.13
C VAL A 352 3.90 -4.85 -25.30
N ARG A 353 3.59 -4.70 -24.00
CA ARG A 353 4.33 -3.81 -23.10
C ARG A 353 5.79 -4.30 -22.92
N PRO A 354 6.81 -3.47 -23.22
CA PRO A 354 8.21 -3.86 -23.16
C PRO A 354 8.71 -3.98 -21.71
N TYR A 355 9.12 -5.18 -21.30
CA TYR A 355 9.56 -5.43 -19.93
C TYR A 355 10.79 -4.59 -19.53
N GLY A 356 11.75 -4.43 -20.44
CA GLY A 356 12.97 -3.64 -20.19
C GLY A 356 12.71 -2.16 -19.86
N TYR A 357 11.57 -1.60 -20.24
CA TYR A 357 11.14 -0.28 -19.79
C TYR A 357 10.46 -0.36 -18.41
N PHE A 358 9.56 -1.32 -18.23
CA PHE A 358 8.75 -1.41 -17.00
C PHE A 358 9.54 -1.84 -15.76
N ILE A 359 10.62 -2.63 -15.87
CA ILE A 359 11.49 -3.02 -14.74
C ILE A 359 12.13 -1.85 -13.96
N TRP A 360 12.09 -0.63 -14.50
CA TRP A 360 12.55 0.55 -13.79
C TRP A 360 11.52 1.68 -13.80
N ALA A 361 10.69 1.77 -14.84
CA ALA A 361 9.58 2.73 -14.89
C ALA A 361 8.51 2.42 -13.81
N ASN A 362 8.29 1.15 -13.46
CA ASN A 362 7.40 0.76 -12.38
C ASN A 362 7.89 1.30 -11.02
N LEU A 363 9.20 1.18 -10.74
CA LEU A 363 9.82 1.74 -9.54
C LEU A 363 9.80 3.27 -9.56
N ALA A 364 9.96 3.87 -10.75
CA ALA A 364 9.86 5.30 -10.94
C ALA A 364 8.45 5.82 -10.59
N ALA A 365 7.39 5.12 -10.99
CA ALA A 365 6.01 5.45 -10.63
C ALA A 365 5.80 5.49 -9.11
N GLN A 366 6.45 4.59 -8.37
CA GLN A 366 6.37 4.56 -6.90
C GLN A 366 6.91 5.85 -6.24
N VAL A 367 7.84 6.58 -6.87
CA VAL A 367 8.33 7.87 -6.35
C VAL A 367 7.17 8.84 -6.09
N VAL A 368 6.17 8.81 -6.96
CA VAL A 368 4.96 9.61 -6.84
C VAL A 368 4.03 9.01 -5.79
N SER A 369 3.77 7.69 -5.83
CA SER A 369 2.83 7.01 -4.91
C SER A 369 3.28 7.03 -3.44
N VAL A 370 4.56 6.73 -3.15
CA VAL A 370 5.06 6.77 -1.76
C VAL A 370 5.41 8.20 -1.32
N GLY A 371 5.71 9.09 -2.26
CA GLY A 371 6.02 10.50 -2.04
C GLY A 371 7.47 10.78 -1.57
N LEU A 372 7.89 12.04 -1.73
CA LEU A 372 9.28 12.47 -1.53
C LEU A 372 9.81 12.23 -0.10
N ALA A 373 8.95 12.42 0.91
CA ALA A 373 9.33 12.16 2.30
C ALA A 373 9.68 10.69 2.56
N ALA A 374 8.97 9.75 1.93
CA ALA A 374 9.22 8.33 2.08
C ALA A 374 10.54 7.94 1.42
N ILE A 375 10.90 8.55 0.27
CA ILE A 375 12.21 8.39 -0.36
C ILE A 375 13.34 8.88 0.56
N ALA A 376 13.20 10.06 1.16
CA ALA A 376 14.16 10.55 2.13
C ALA A 376 14.24 9.64 3.38
N GLY A 377 13.10 9.10 3.82
CA GLY A 377 13.00 8.12 4.89
C GLY A 377 13.72 6.80 4.57
N LEU A 378 13.56 6.28 3.35
CA LEU A 378 14.23 5.06 2.86
C LEU A 378 15.76 5.18 2.96
N ARG A 379 16.31 6.32 2.53
CA ARG A 379 17.75 6.61 2.68
C ARG A 379 18.18 6.51 4.14
N ARG A 380 17.36 7.00 5.07
CA ARG A 380 17.64 6.96 6.52
C ARG A 380 17.44 5.59 7.14
N ALA A 381 16.60 4.73 6.56
CA ALA A 381 16.44 3.33 6.97
C ALA A 381 17.67 2.47 6.64
N ALA A 382 18.46 2.81 5.60
CA ALA A 382 19.65 2.04 5.22
C ALA A 382 20.70 1.94 6.36
N GLY A 383 20.88 3.01 7.15
CA GLY A 383 21.83 3.05 8.27
C GLY A 383 21.56 2.00 9.36
N PRO A 384 20.36 1.99 10.00
CA PRO A 384 20.01 1.00 11.01
C PRO A 384 19.73 -0.41 10.45
N LEU A 385 19.43 -0.56 9.15
CA LEU A 385 19.08 -1.84 8.55
C LEU A 385 20.21 -2.88 8.69
N TRP A 386 21.43 -2.52 8.29
CA TRP A 386 22.53 -3.49 8.27
C TRP A 386 22.94 -3.99 9.65
N PRO A 387 23.13 -3.13 10.67
CA PRO A 387 23.34 -3.58 12.04
C PRO A 387 22.17 -4.44 12.56
N ALA A 388 20.92 -4.08 12.24
CA ALA A 388 19.75 -4.84 12.67
C ALA A 388 19.74 -6.25 12.07
N VAL A 389 19.97 -6.39 10.77
CA VAL A 389 19.99 -7.69 10.09
C VAL A 389 21.15 -8.56 10.57
N ARG A 390 22.37 -8.01 10.71
CA ARG A 390 23.53 -8.75 11.24
C ARG A 390 23.36 -9.14 12.71
N GLY A 391 22.77 -8.25 13.51
CA GLY A 391 22.53 -8.45 14.94
C GLY A 391 21.36 -9.37 15.26
N MET A 392 20.44 -9.58 14.31
CA MET A 392 19.16 -10.28 14.51
C MET A 392 19.28 -11.69 15.11
N ARG A 393 20.38 -12.39 14.81
CA ARG A 393 20.67 -13.72 15.39
C ARG A 393 20.91 -13.65 16.90
N ARG A 394 21.56 -12.57 17.35
CA ARG A 394 21.95 -12.35 18.75
C ARG A 394 20.80 -11.72 19.53
N GLU A 395 20.25 -10.63 19.02
CA GLU A 395 19.23 -9.83 19.70
C GLU A 395 18.09 -9.45 18.75
N ALA A 396 16.87 -9.37 19.26
CA ALA A 396 15.74 -8.92 18.47
C ALA A 396 15.95 -7.45 18.04
N PRO A 397 15.78 -7.10 16.75
CA PRO A 397 15.80 -5.71 16.34
C PRO A 397 14.74 -4.92 17.10
N ASP A 398 15.09 -3.72 17.56
CA ASP A 398 14.18 -2.81 18.24
C ASP A 398 14.14 -1.44 17.54
N GLY A 399 13.21 -0.59 17.96
CA GLY A 399 13.18 0.82 17.59
C GLY A 399 13.37 1.07 16.08
N ARG A 400 14.45 1.77 15.75
CA ARG A 400 14.80 2.11 14.36
C ARG A 400 15.27 0.92 13.53
N GLY A 401 15.88 -0.09 14.17
CA GLY A 401 16.34 -1.31 13.51
C GLY A 401 15.15 -2.16 13.06
N ALA A 402 14.18 -2.38 13.96
CA ALA A 402 12.92 -3.05 13.63
C ALA A 402 12.16 -2.33 12.50
N LEU A 403 12.07 -1.00 12.58
CA LEU A 403 11.41 -0.20 11.55
C LEU A 403 12.11 -0.33 10.19
N ALA A 404 13.44 -0.33 10.17
CA ALA A 404 14.21 -0.49 8.95
C ALA A 404 14.01 -1.87 8.31
N VAL A 405 13.94 -2.94 9.11
CA VAL A 405 13.63 -4.29 8.62
C VAL A 405 12.22 -4.36 8.03
N LEU A 406 11.23 -3.75 8.69
CA LEU A 406 9.84 -3.70 8.20
C LEU A 406 9.74 -2.96 6.86
N VAL A 407 10.36 -1.79 6.76
CA VAL A 407 10.42 -0.98 5.53
C VAL A 407 11.17 -1.73 4.42
N ALA A 408 12.26 -2.41 4.76
CA ALA A 408 13.01 -3.23 3.80
C ALA A 408 12.16 -4.41 3.29
N ALA A 409 11.34 -5.04 4.12
CA ALA A 409 10.40 -6.07 3.68
C ALA A 409 9.37 -5.50 2.68
N GLY A 410 8.84 -4.30 2.94
CA GLY A 410 7.99 -3.55 2.00
C GLY A 410 8.65 -3.33 0.64
N LEU A 411 9.91 -2.86 0.64
CA LEU A 411 10.68 -2.65 -0.58
C LEU A 411 11.01 -3.97 -1.30
N CYS A 412 11.36 -5.03 -0.57
CA CYS A 412 11.63 -6.34 -1.15
C CYS A 412 10.40 -6.94 -1.84
N MET A 413 9.20 -6.75 -1.30
CA MET A 413 7.97 -7.16 -1.99
C MET A 413 7.79 -6.43 -3.32
N MET A 414 8.03 -5.12 -3.37
CA MET A 414 7.98 -4.36 -4.63
C MET A 414 9.01 -4.86 -5.63
N LEU A 415 10.26 -5.04 -5.21
CA LEU A 415 11.32 -5.52 -6.09
C LEU A 415 11.05 -6.93 -6.61
N LEU A 416 10.52 -7.83 -5.76
CA LEU A 416 10.14 -9.17 -6.17
C LEU A 416 8.96 -9.14 -7.16
N ALA A 417 7.96 -8.30 -6.92
CA ALA A 417 6.84 -8.11 -7.83
C ALA A 417 7.31 -7.57 -9.19
N ASP A 418 8.27 -6.65 -9.20
CA ASP A 418 8.83 -6.07 -10.43
C ASP A 418 9.67 -7.06 -11.24
N VAL A 419 10.57 -7.79 -10.56
CA VAL A 419 11.40 -8.83 -11.17
C VAL A 419 10.56 -10.00 -11.70
N SER A 420 9.40 -10.28 -11.09
CA SER A 420 8.50 -11.32 -11.59
C SER A 420 7.97 -11.05 -13.01
N GLY A 421 7.97 -9.78 -13.45
CA GLY A 421 7.41 -9.38 -14.73
C GLY A 421 5.88 -9.44 -14.81
N MET A 422 5.19 -9.82 -13.73
CA MET A 422 3.73 -9.94 -13.65
C MET A 422 3.01 -8.59 -13.43
N SER A 423 3.73 -7.47 -13.56
CA SER A 423 3.17 -6.11 -13.55
C SER A 423 3.92 -5.24 -14.56
N LYS A 424 3.25 -4.85 -15.64
CA LYS A 424 3.79 -3.93 -16.65
C LYS A 424 2.86 -2.71 -16.71
N ALA A 425 3.25 -1.62 -16.06
CA ALA A 425 2.43 -0.43 -15.76
C ALA A 425 1.42 -0.63 -14.61
N GLU A 426 0.70 0.45 -14.31
CA GLU A 426 -0.37 0.54 -13.28
C GLU A 426 0.11 0.24 -11.85
N THR A 427 1.42 0.21 -11.62
CA THR A 427 2.01 -0.15 -10.33
C THR A 427 1.72 0.88 -9.25
N GLU A 428 1.44 2.12 -9.63
CA GLU A 428 0.95 3.17 -8.72
C GLU A 428 -0.32 2.77 -7.97
N ARG A 429 -1.13 1.87 -8.56
CA ARG A 429 -2.30 1.24 -7.93
C ARG A 429 -2.00 -0.20 -7.47
N ILE A 430 -1.46 -1.06 -8.34
CA ILE A 430 -1.32 -2.51 -8.05
C ILE A 430 -0.44 -2.74 -6.82
N TRP A 431 0.56 -1.89 -6.58
CA TRP A 431 1.52 -2.07 -5.48
C TRP A 431 1.15 -1.30 -4.21
N LEU A 432 -0.08 -0.77 -4.09
CA LEU A 432 -0.53 -0.06 -2.88
C LEU A 432 -0.33 -0.91 -1.60
N THR A 433 -0.61 -2.21 -1.68
CA THR A 433 -0.41 -3.19 -0.60
C THR A 433 1.05 -3.30 -0.14
N PHE A 434 2.01 -2.92 -0.97
CA PHE A 434 3.44 -2.88 -0.65
C PHE A 434 3.89 -1.46 -0.27
N ALA A 435 3.38 -0.45 -0.97
CA ALA A 435 3.73 0.96 -0.82
C ALA A 435 3.44 1.51 0.57
N VAL A 436 2.32 1.10 1.17
CA VAL A 436 1.94 1.53 2.52
C VAL A 436 2.97 1.16 3.60
N TRP A 437 3.79 0.14 3.36
CA TRP A 437 4.84 -0.31 4.30
C TRP A 437 6.15 0.47 4.17
N ILE A 438 6.29 1.29 3.13
CA ILE A 438 7.42 2.20 2.95
C ILE A 438 7.17 3.52 3.70
N LEU A 439 5.91 3.97 3.79
CA LEU A 439 5.51 5.23 4.43
C LEU A 439 6.03 5.41 5.88
N PRO A 440 6.09 4.37 6.74
CA PRO A 440 6.68 4.49 8.09
C PRO A 440 8.14 4.95 8.11
N ALA A 441 8.89 4.82 7.02
CA ALA A 441 10.26 5.32 6.92
C ALA A 441 10.34 6.84 7.19
N CYS A 442 9.27 7.59 6.94
CA CYS A 442 9.16 9.01 7.27
C CYS A 442 9.39 9.31 8.76
N ALA A 443 9.13 8.35 9.66
CA ALA A 443 9.40 8.51 11.09
C ALA A 443 10.89 8.69 11.43
N LEU A 444 11.79 8.30 10.51
CA LEU A 444 13.24 8.44 10.64
C LEU A 444 13.73 9.85 10.25
N LEU A 445 12.88 10.68 9.64
CA LEU A 445 13.22 12.06 9.29
C LEU A 445 13.37 12.92 10.56
N PRO A 446 14.23 13.95 10.53
CA PRO A 446 14.36 14.89 11.64
C PRO A 446 13.04 15.61 11.93
N ARG A 447 12.62 15.63 13.20
CA ARG A 447 11.35 16.25 13.63
C ARG A 447 11.20 17.70 13.16
N ARG A 448 12.30 18.46 13.15
CA ARG A 448 12.33 19.89 12.76
C ARG A 448 11.95 20.11 11.29
N THR A 449 12.07 19.10 10.44
CA THR A 449 11.75 19.18 9.01
C THR A 449 10.45 18.47 8.65
N HIS A 450 9.69 17.95 9.63
CA HIS A 450 8.47 17.18 9.35
C HIS A 450 7.44 17.99 8.58
N SER A 451 7.19 19.26 8.95
CA SER A 451 6.25 20.13 8.22
C SER A 451 6.64 20.32 6.76
N TRP A 452 7.91 20.55 6.47
CA TRP A 452 8.42 20.68 5.09
C TRP A 452 8.23 19.40 4.27
N TRP A 453 8.51 18.24 4.87
CA TRP A 453 8.33 16.96 4.20
C TRP A 453 6.85 16.60 3.99
N LEU A 454 5.98 16.93 4.95
CA LEU A 454 4.53 16.77 4.81
C LEU A 454 3.98 17.68 3.72
N ALA A 455 4.43 18.93 3.66
CA ALA A 455 4.04 19.87 2.61
C ALA A 455 4.46 19.33 1.23
N GLY A 456 5.68 18.78 1.11
CA GLY A 456 6.13 18.13 -0.13
C GLY A 456 5.29 16.91 -0.52
N GLN A 457 4.87 16.07 0.44
CA GLN A 457 3.96 14.95 0.16
C GLN A 457 2.58 15.42 -0.31
N ALA A 458 1.96 16.35 0.43
CA ALA A 458 0.68 16.92 0.05
C ALA A 458 0.73 17.59 -1.32
N ALA A 459 1.81 18.34 -1.61
CA ALA A 459 2.01 18.98 -2.90
C ALA A 459 2.08 17.95 -4.04
N VAL A 460 2.82 16.84 -3.88
CA VAL A 460 2.86 15.78 -4.90
C VAL A 460 1.46 15.22 -5.15
N ALA A 461 0.73 14.87 -4.08
CA ALA A 461 -0.62 14.33 -4.21
C ALA A 461 -1.57 15.31 -4.90
N LEU A 462 -1.58 16.58 -4.47
CA LEU A 462 -2.42 17.62 -5.06
C LEU A 462 -2.05 17.88 -6.52
N LEU A 463 -0.76 17.97 -6.86
CA LEU A 463 -0.33 18.22 -8.23
C LEU A 463 -0.72 17.06 -9.16
N VAL A 464 -0.51 15.81 -8.73
CA VAL A 464 -0.93 14.64 -9.50
C VAL A 464 -2.44 14.68 -9.69
N ASN A 465 -3.20 14.85 -8.60
CA ASN A 465 -4.66 14.78 -8.64
C ASN A 465 -5.31 15.98 -9.33
N HIS A 466 -4.66 17.13 -9.49
CA HIS A 466 -5.25 18.30 -10.17
C HIS A 466 -4.73 18.46 -11.60
N LEU A 467 -3.55 17.93 -11.95
CA LEU A 467 -2.99 18.06 -13.30
C LEU A 467 -3.26 16.83 -14.16
N LEU A 468 -3.40 15.66 -13.53
CA LEU A 468 -3.60 14.39 -14.20
C LEU A 468 -4.96 13.80 -13.82
N LEU A 469 -5.75 13.42 -14.82
CA LEU A 469 -6.87 12.52 -14.60
C LEU A 469 -6.31 11.10 -14.56
N THR A 470 -6.34 10.45 -13.40
CA THR A 470 -5.85 9.08 -13.30
C THR A 470 -6.83 8.09 -13.93
N GLY A 471 -6.33 6.92 -14.29
CA GLY A 471 -7.14 5.79 -14.74
C GLY A 471 -8.11 5.25 -13.69
N TRP A 472 -8.11 5.81 -12.47
CA TRP A 472 -8.69 5.22 -11.26
C TRP A 472 -9.67 6.15 -10.59
#